data_AF-A0AAV8YDX6-F1
#
_entry.id   AF-A0AAV8YDX6-F1
#
_cell.length_a   1.000
_cell.length_b   1.000
_cell.length_c   1.000
_cell.angle_alpha   90.00
_cell.angle_beta   90.00
_cell.angle_gamma   90.00
#
_symmetry.space_group_name_H-M   'P 1'
#
loop_
_entity.id
_entity.type
_entity.pdbx_description
1 polymer ?
#
loop_
_entity_poly.entity_id
_entity_poly.type
_entity_poly.pdbx_seq_one_letter_code
_entity_poly.pdbx_strand_id
1 'polypeptide(L)'
;MYESFKEEMISKATDFQERASGWSLQQVMFLEVNINKFNTLTASSYIKLPRQIGSRKAVLNIQNNDTTCFAWSINAAVFPANGHPALTSSYPHYNTLLNFEGIDFPVKLKDIPKFEELNNISVNVFGSCRCLKMEKW
;
A
#
# COMPACT_ATOMS: atom_id res chain seq x y z
N MET A 1 10.96 -18.48 2.65
CA MET A 1 9.90 -18.71 1.64
C MET A 1 10.04 -20.09 0.98
N TYR A 2 11.21 -20.43 0.41
CA TYR A 2 11.45 -21.80 -0.09
C TYR A 2 11.40 -22.85 1.04
N GLU A 3 12.12 -22.63 2.14
CA GLU A 3 12.17 -23.58 3.25
C GLU A 3 10.81 -23.81 3.92
N SER A 4 10.06 -22.73 4.19
CA SER A 4 8.70 -22.83 4.76
C SER A 4 7.72 -23.59 3.86
N PHE A 5 7.84 -23.43 2.54
CA PHE A 5 7.01 -24.15 1.58
C PHE A 5 7.36 -25.64 1.55
N LYS A 6 8.65 -25.96 1.61
CA LYS A 6 9.14 -27.34 1.67
C LYS A 6 8.68 -28.05 2.95
N GLU A 7 8.77 -27.38 4.10
CA GLU A 7 8.28 -27.92 5.38
C GLU A 7 6.79 -28.22 5.35
N GLU A 8 5.96 -27.33 4.79
CA GLU A 8 4.51 -27.57 4.68
C GLU A 8 4.17 -28.75 3.76
N MET A 9 4.88 -28.89 2.63
CA MET A 9 4.70 -30.04 1.75
C MET A 9 5.07 -31.36 2.43
N ILE A 10 6.19 -31.38 3.18
CA ILE A 10 6.63 -32.57 3.91
C ILE A 10 5.62 -32.91 5.01
N SER A 11 5.18 -31.92 5.80
CA SER A 11 4.18 -32.13 6.86
C SER A 11 2.90 -32.77 6.32
N LYS A 12 2.35 -32.25 5.22
CA LYS A 12 1.12 -32.82 4.61
C LYS A 12 1.34 -34.21 4.03
N ALA A 13 2.54 -34.49 3.51
CA ALA A 13 2.89 -35.82 3.03
C ALA A 13 2.98 -36.84 4.19
N THR A 14 3.59 -36.44 5.31
CA THR A 14 3.70 -37.27 6.52
C THR A 14 2.34 -37.50 7.18
N ASP A 15 1.52 -36.45 7.36
CA ASP A 15 0.17 -36.55 7.91
C ASP A 15 -0.73 -37.51 7.11
N PHE A 16 -0.50 -37.63 5.80
CA PHE A 16 -1.22 -38.56 4.94
C PHE A 16 -0.76 -40.02 5.18
N GLN A 17 0.54 -40.23 5.40
CA GLN A 17 1.14 -41.54 5.66
C GLN A 17 0.78 -42.09 7.06
N GLU A 18 0.60 -41.23 8.05
CA GLU A 18 0.38 -41.62 9.45
C GLU A 18 -1.04 -42.09 9.77
N ARG A 19 -2.01 -41.98 8.84
CA ARG A 19 -3.41 -42.40 9.05
C ARG A 19 -3.64 -43.92 9.00
N ALA A 20 -2.62 -44.72 9.32
CA ALA A 20 -2.65 -46.19 9.38
C ALA A 20 -3.14 -46.91 8.11
N SER A 21 -3.25 -46.21 6.98
CA SER A 21 -3.81 -46.72 5.74
C SER A 21 -2.78 -47.53 4.93
N GLY A 22 -1.48 -47.42 5.26
CA GLY A 22 -0.38 -48.06 4.54
C GLY A 22 -0.01 -47.38 3.22
N TRP A 23 -0.57 -46.19 2.94
CA TRP A 23 -0.29 -45.46 1.71
C TRP A 23 1.00 -44.68 1.85
N SER A 24 1.92 -44.83 0.89
CA SER A 24 3.12 -44.01 0.76
C SER A 24 3.02 -43.10 -0.46
N LEU A 25 3.37 -41.82 -0.30
CA LEU A 25 3.47 -40.89 -1.42
C LEU A 25 4.64 -41.33 -2.32
N GLN A 26 4.33 -41.77 -3.55
CA GLN A 26 5.35 -42.23 -4.49
C GLN A 26 5.88 -41.08 -5.37
N GLN A 27 4.99 -40.30 -5.99
CA GLN A 27 5.38 -39.15 -6.81
C GLN A 27 4.24 -38.12 -6.89
N VAL A 28 4.61 -36.85 -7.04
CA VAL A 28 3.67 -35.77 -7.38
C VAL A 28 3.69 -35.61 -8.89
N MET A 29 2.57 -35.89 -9.57
CA MET A 29 2.50 -35.80 -11.03
C MET A 29 2.46 -34.37 -11.54
N PHE A 30 1.73 -33.49 -10.86
CA PHE A 30 1.55 -32.09 -11.24
C PHE A 30 1.45 -31.22 -9.98
N LEU A 31 2.10 -30.04 -10.03
CA LEU A 31 2.02 -29.02 -8.99
C LEU A 31 1.68 -27.69 -9.67
N GLU A 32 0.55 -27.11 -9.32
CA GLU A 32 0.16 -25.78 -9.78
C GLU A 32 0.34 -24.77 -8.65
N VAL A 33 1.19 -23.77 -8.88
CA VAL A 33 1.46 -22.70 -7.91
C VAL A 33 0.89 -21.40 -8.44
N ASN A 34 -0.17 -20.91 -7.80
CA ASN A 34 -0.78 -19.62 -8.12
C ASN A 34 -0.11 -18.50 -7.33
N ILE A 35 0.80 -17.77 -7.98
CA ILE A 35 1.48 -16.61 -7.39
C ILE A 35 0.75 -15.34 -7.81
N ASN A 36 0.04 -14.73 -6.87
CA ASN A 36 -0.52 -13.40 -7.08
C ASN A 36 0.56 -12.34 -6.82
N LYS A 37 0.90 -11.55 -7.84
CA LYS A 37 1.81 -10.41 -7.68
C LYS A 37 1.12 -9.35 -6.80
N PHE A 38 1.55 -9.26 -5.54
CA PHE A 38 1.10 -8.19 -4.66
C PHE A 38 1.82 -6.89 -5.03
N ASN A 39 1.15 -6.02 -5.77
CA ASN A 39 1.58 -4.63 -5.89
C ASN A 39 1.16 -3.90 -4.62
N THR A 40 2.12 -3.68 -3.72
CA THR A 40 1.93 -2.76 -2.61
C THR A 40 1.57 -1.38 -3.15
N LEU A 41 0.61 -0.70 -2.52
CA LEU A 41 0.42 0.73 -2.73
C LEU A 41 1.67 1.43 -2.20
N THR A 42 2.58 1.77 -3.11
CA THR A 42 3.80 2.51 -2.78
C THR A 42 3.49 3.99 -2.78
N ALA A 43 3.56 4.61 -1.60
CA ALA A 43 3.67 6.06 -1.53
C ALA A 43 5.05 6.46 -2.09
N SER A 44 5.07 7.45 -2.98
CA SER A 44 6.28 7.94 -3.66
C SER A 44 6.31 9.47 -3.68
N SER A 45 7.16 10.06 -4.52
CA SER A 45 7.04 11.46 -4.93
C SER A 45 5.82 11.69 -5.80
N TYR A 46 5.67 12.92 -6.33
CA TYR A 46 4.55 13.33 -7.16
C TYR A 46 4.20 12.34 -8.28
N ILE A 47 2.98 11.81 -8.22
CA ILE A 47 2.38 11.01 -9.29
C ILE A 47 1.33 11.88 -9.99
N LYS A 48 1.42 11.97 -11.31
CA LYS A 48 0.41 12.68 -12.10
C LYS A 48 -0.94 11.96 -12.02
N LEU A 49 -1.97 12.70 -11.60
CA LEU A 49 -3.34 12.17 -11.56
C LEU A 49 -3.81 11.69 -12.95
N PRO A 50 -4.59 10.60 -13.02
CA PRO A 50 -5.32 10.22 -14.21
C PRO A 50 -6.23 11.36 -14.70
N ARG A 51 -6.37 11.50 -16.02
CA ARG A 51 -7.12 12.60 -16.65
C ARG A 51 -8.55 12.71 -16.11
N GLN A 52 -9.22 11.59 -15.84
CA GLN A 52 -10.60 11.52 -15.34
C GLN A 52 -10.77 12.16 -13.96
N ILE A 53 -9.74 12.12 -13.11
CA ILE A 53 -9.75 12.71 -11.77
C ILE A 53 -9.29 14.16 -11.86
N GLY A 54 -8.17 14.41 -12.56
CA GLY A 54 -7.61 15.74 -12.70
C GLY A 54 -8.56 16.73 -13.41
N SER A 55 -9.37 16.27 -14.36
CA SER A 55 -10.33 17.13 -15.07
C SER A 55 -11.45 17.65 -14.17
N ARG A 56 -11.79 16.92 -13.10
CA ARG A 56 -12.84 17.32 -12.15
C ARG A 56 -12.39 18.44 -11.22
N LYS A 57 -11.08 18.67 -11.10
CA LYS A 57 -10.47 19.67 -10.19
C LYS A 57 -10.95 19.57 -8.72
N ALA A 58 -11.45 18.39 -8.32
CA ALA A 58 -11.96 18.13 -6.97
C ALA A 58 -10.90 17.54 -6.02
N VAL A 59 -9.73 17.17 -6.56
CA VAL A 59 -8.62 16.59 -5.80
C VAL A 59 -7.43 17.52 -5.93
N LEU A 60 -6.89 17.95 -4.79
CA LEU A 60 -5.63 18.67 -4.73
C LEU A 60 -4.48 17.67 -4.82
N ASN A 61 -3.61 17.83 -5.83
CA ASN A 61 -2.44 16.98 -6.00
C ASN A 61 -1.17 17.82 -5.85
N ILE A 62 -0.49 17.66 -4.72
CA ILE A 62 0.68 18.47 -4.36
C ILE A 62 1.90 17.95 -5.10
N GLN A 63 2.64 18.87 -5.71
CA GLN A 63 3.87 18.59 -6.45
C GLN A 63 5.05 18.58 -5.49
N ASN A 64 5.43 17.39 -5.04
CA ASN A 64 6.59 17.17 -4.17
C ASN A 64 7.71 16.39 -4.89
N ASN A 65 8.96 16.77 -4.61
CA ASN A 65 10.15 16.12 -5.17
C ASN A 65 10.78 15.08 -4.24
N ASP A 66 10.28 14.97 -3.01
CA ASP A 66 10.71 14.03 -1.97
C ASP A 66 9.75 12.83 -1.87
N THR A 67 9.97 11.93 -0.92
CA THR A 67 9.12 10.74 -0.69
C THR A 67 8.04 10.97 0.37
N THR A 68 7.76 12.23 0.71
CA THR A 68 6.88 12.60 1.85
C THR A 68 5.49 13.08 1.41
N CYS A 69 4.96 12.55 0.30
CA CYS A 69 3.67 12.98 -0.27
C CYS A 69 2.50 12.89 0.72
N PHE A 70 2.52 11.91 1.63
CA PHE A 70 1.52 11.77 2.69
C PHE A 70 1.51 13.00 3.61
N ALA A 71 2.69 13.41 4.09
CA ALA A 71 2.82 14.54 5.00
C ALA A 71 2.39 15.85 4.34
N TRP A 72 2.83 16.08 3.10
CA TRP A 72 2.39 17.23 2.31
C TRP A 72 0.87 17.24 2.10
N SER A 73 0.26 16.09 1.81
CA SER A 73 -1.19 15.99 1.57
C SER A 73 -2.00 16.36 2.81
N ILE A 74 -1.60 15.88 3.99
CA ILE A 74 -2.24 16.27 5.26
C ILE A 74 -2.01 17.75 5.54
N ASN A 75 -0.80 18.25 5.33
CA ASN A 75 -0.45 19.65 5.54
C ASN A 75 -1.36 20.59 4.71
N ALA A 76 -1.63 20.26 3.44
CA ALA A 76 -2.54 21.06 2.61
C ALA A 76 -4.02 20.92 2.99
N ALA A 77 -4.42 19.85 3.67
CA ALA A 77 -5.77 19.69 4.18
C ALA A 77 -6.00 20.49 5.48
N VAL A 78 -4.96 20.64 6.30
CA VAL A 78 -5.02 21.32 7.59
C VAL A 78 -4.77 22.83 7.48
N PHE A 79 -3.82 23.24 6.63
CA PHE A 79 -3.39 24.65 6.55
C PHE A 79 -3.85 25.32 5.26
N PRO A 80 -4.26 26.60 5.33
CA PRO A 80 -4.58 27.37 4.12
C PRO A 80 -3.32 27.59 3.28
N ALA A 81 -3.48 27.52 1.96
CA ALA A 81 -2.40 27.76 1.02
C ALA A 81 -2.03 29.25 0.96
N ASN A 82 -0.74 29.55 1.15
CA ASN A 82 -0.16 30.87 0.88
C ASN A 82 0.38 30.89 -0.56
N GLY A 83 -0.52 30.93 -1.54
CA GLY A 83 -0.19 30.95 -2.96
C GLY A 83 -0.83 29.81 -3.75
N HIS A 84 -0.08 29.17 -4.64
CA HIS A 84 -0.61 28.11 -5.50
C HIS A 84 -0.79 26.80 -4.70
N PRO A 85 -2.03 26.31 -4.47
CA PRO A 85 -2.28 25.21 -3.52
C PRO A 85 -1.58 23.89 -3.83
N ALA A 86 -1.17 23.66 -5.08
CA ALA A 86 -0.45 22.45 -5.48
C ALA A 86 1.06 22.50 -5.20
N LEU A 87 1.62 23.63 -4.74
CA LEU A 87 3.04 23.77 -4.47
C LEU A 87 3.33 23.53 -2.98
N THR A 88 4.40 22.81 -2.68
CA THR A 88 4.87 22.59 -1.31
C THR A 88 5.29 23.91 -0.64
N SER A 89 5.80 24.87 -1.40
CA SER A 89 6.20 26.20 -0.91
C SER A 89 5.04 27.05 -0.39
N SER A 90 3.79 26.70 -0.71
CA SER A 90 2.61 27.41 -0.21
C SER A 90 2.22 27.01 1.21
N TYR A 91 2.91 26.03 1.81
CA TYR A 91 2.63 25.54 3.15
C TYR A 91 3.90 25.58 4.03
N PRO A 92 3.77 25.68 5.36
CA PRO A 92 4.89 25.47 6.26
C PRO A 92 5.47 24.05 6.07
N HIS A 93 6.72 23.84 6.49
CA HIS A 93 7.32 22.51 6.40
C HIS A 93 6.54 21.49 7.25
N TYR A 94 6.20 20.33 6.71
CA TYR A 94 5.30 19.37 7.38
C TYR A 94 5.75 18.97 8.79
N ASN A 95 7.06 18.88 9.03
CA ASN A 95 7.64 18.47 10.31
C ASN A 95 7.53 19.53 11.42
N THR A 96 7.06 20.74 11.14
CA THR A 96 6.92 21.77 12.19
C THR A 96 5.63 21.64 12.98
N LEU A 97 4.60 21.02 12.40
CA LEU A 97 3.23 21.02 12.95
C LEU A 97 2.63 19.63 13.08
N LEU A 98 3.13 18.65 12.34
CA LEU A 98 2.68 17.26 12.41
C LEU A 98 3.76 16.39 13.06
N ASN A 99 3.32 15.48 13.95
CA ASN A 99 4.17 14.51 14.60
C ASN A 99 4.24 13.21 13.78
N PHE A 100 5.44 12.85 13.32
CA PHE A 100 5.74 11.60 12.61
C PHE A 100 6.66 10.67 13.41
N GLU A 101 6.69 10.80 14.74
CA GLU A 101 7.60 10.03 15.58
C GLU A 101 7.40 8.51 15.46
N GLY A 102 8.48 7.83 15.04
CA GLY A 102 8.48 6.39 14.78
C GLY A 102 7.59 5.98 13.61
N ILE A 103 7.40 6.86 12.62
CA ILE A 103 6.81 6.55 11.32
C ILE A 103 7.86 6.82 10.24
N ASP A 104 8.21 5.79 9.50
CA ASP A 104 9.18 5.92 8.40
C ASP A 104 8.47 6.36 7.11
N PHE A 105 9.17 7.20 6.34
CA PHE A 105 8.74 7.55 4.98
C PHE A 105 9.31 6.57 3.95
N PRO A 106 8.54 6.19 2.91
CA PRO A 106 7.14 6.53 2.68
C PRO A 106 6.19 5.81 3.65
N VAL A 107 5.16 6.52 4.13
CA VAL A 107 4.20 6.01 5.13
C VAL A 107 3.47 4.78 4.61
N LYS A 108 3.50 3.69 5.40
CA LYS A 108 2.78 2.45 5.09
C LYS A 108 1.37 2.53 5.64
N LEU A 109 0.42 1.83 5.01
CA LEU A 109 -0.98 1.80 5.46
C LEU A 109 -1.13 1.34 6.92
N LYS A 110 -0.28 0.42 7.36
CA LYS A 110 -0.27 -0.07 8.75
C LYS A 110 0.16 0.98 9.79
N ASP A 111 0.85 2.03 9.36
CA ASP A 111 1.38 3.08 10.24
C ASP A 111 0.42 4.29 10.29
N ILE A 112 -0.65 4.29 9.47
CA ILE A 112 -1.68 5.35 9.47
C ILE A 112 -2.41 5.43 10.82
N PRO A 113 -2.89 4.33 11.44
CA PRO A 113 -3.57 4.43 12.74
C PRO A 113 -2.69 5.08 13.81
N LYS A 114 -1.38 4.78 13.81
CA LYS A 114 -0.42 5.42 14.71
C LYS A 114 -0.31 6.93 14.43
N PHE A 115 -0.30 7.34 13.16
CA PHE A 115 -0.31 8.75 12.79
C PHE A 115 -1.57 9.47 13.29
N GLU A 116 -2.74 8.84 13.14
CA GLU A 116 -4.03 9.38 13.56
C GLU A 116 -4.06 9.62 15.08
N GLU A 117 -3.56 8.67 15.87
CA GLU A 117 -3.44 8.78 17.32
C GLU A 117 -2.48 9.91 17.74
N LEU A 118 -1.33 10.05 17.08
CA LEU A 118 -0.31 11.06 17.41
C LEU A 118 -0.76 12.50 17.13
N ASN A 119 -1.62 12.70 16.13
CA ASN A 119 -2.01 14.04 15.67
C ASN A 119 -3.47 14.38 15.94
N ASN A 120 -4.27 13.42 16.44
CA ASN A 120 -5.72 13.54 16.59
C ASN A 120 -6.43 13.95 15.28
N ILE A 121 -6.02 13.32 14.17
CA ILE A 121 -6.55 13.55 12.81
C ILE A 121 -7.08 12.21 12.28
N SER A 122 -8.25 12.22 11.64
CA SER A 122 -8.78 11.04 10.93
C SER A 122 -8.43 11.07 9.45
N VAL A 123 -7.94 9.96 8.91
CA VAL A 123 -7.48 9.80 7.52
C VAL A 123 -8.25 8.69 6.82
N ASN A 124 -8.98 9.05 5.76
CA ASN A 124 -9.66 8.08 4.91
C ASN A 124 -8.83 7.74 3.67
N VAL A 125 -8.54 6.45 3.47
CA VAL A 125 -7.76 5.96 2.32
C VAL A 125 -8.68 5.31 1.28
N PHE A 126 -8.65 5.83 0.05
CA PHE A 126 -9.43 5.29 -1.07
C PHE A 126 -8.52 4.66 -2.13
N GLY A 127 -8.84 3.44 -2.55
CA GLY A 127 -8.18 2.77 -3.67
C GLY A 127 -8.89 3.09 -4.99
N SER A 128 -8.14 3.56 -5.98
CA SER A 128 -8.64 3.64 -7.35
C SER A 128 -8.31 2.35 -8.08
N CYS A 129 -9.27 1.43 -8.15
CA CYS A 129 -9.15 0.26 -9.01
C CYS A 129 -9.35 0.73 -10.46
N ARG A 130 -8.33 0.54 -11.32
CA ARG A 130 -8.61 0.55 -12.76
C ARG A 130 -9.40 -0.73 -13.02
N CYS A 131 -10.68 -0.60 -13.37
CA CYS A 131 -11.35 -1.67 -14.09
C CYS A 131 -10.51 -1.95 -15.34
N LEU A 132 -9.71 -3.02 -15.31
CA LEU A 132 -9.33 -3.70 -16.52
C LEU A 132 -10.67 -4.07 -17.16
N LYS A 133 -10.98 -3.52 -18.33
CA LYS A 133 -12.02 -4.12 -19.17
C LYS A 133 -11.55 -5.56 -19.34
N MET A 134 -12.17 -6.49 -18.64
CA MET A 134 -12.02 -7.89 -19.00
C MET A 134 -12.55 -7.96 -20.42
N GLU A 135 -11.66 -8.15 -21.38
CA GLU A 135 -12.06 -8.65 -22.69
C GLU A 135 -12.82 -9.94 -22.39
N LYS A 136 -14.13 -9.89 -22.68
CA LYS A 136 -14.99 -11.06 -22.62
C LYS A 136 -14.47 -12.02 -23.68
N TRP A 137 -14.07 -13.21 -23.24
CA TRP A 137 -13.98 -14.37 -24.11
C TRP A 137 -15.39 -14.78 -24.54
#